data_AF-A0A3Q8D8C0-F1
#
_entry.id   AF-A0A3Q8D8C0-F1
#
_cell.length_a   1.000
_cell.length_b   1.000
_cell.length_c   1.000
_cell.angle_alpha   90.00
_cell.angle_beta   90.00
_cell.angle_gamma   90.00
#
_symmetry.space_group_name_H-M   'P 1'
#
loop_
_entity.id
_entity.type
_entity.pdbx_description
1 polymer ?
#
loop_
_entity_poly.entity_id
_entity_poly.type
_entity_poly.pdbx_seq_one_letter_code
_entity_poly.pdbx_strand_id
1 'polypeptide(L)'
;MAKEWVTVQECMGIPGFPNTAPAVRKRLEDLASGIEGSKRKKPGSKAFEYSTKILPRYARSVFDNSLEVDENDASDDIYRTDLLEFWIMIFKLLTPRQQKECIELFKNRGIQALLPAILNSDDNKEIFEQCDSDGQVQVAPGLSTHNKAG
;
A
#
# COMPACT_ATOMS: atom_id res chain seq x y z
N MET A 1 17.07 19.69 -0.63
CA MET A 1 16.22 20.37 -1.64
C MET A 1 15.62 19.31 -2.55
N ALA A 2 14.30 19.26 -2.68
CA ALA A 2 13.61 18.32 -3.56
C ALA A 2 13.92 18.64 -5.03
N LYS A 3 14.09 17.60 -5.85
CA LYS A 3 14.32 17.77 -7.28
C LYS A 3 13.00 18.09 -7.98
N GLU A 4 12.99 19.11 -8.85
CA GLU A 4 11.77 19.54 -9.54
C GLU A 4 11.55 18.88 -10.90
N TRP A 5 12.62 18.40 -11.53
CA TRP A 5 12.61 17.86 -12.89
C TRP A 5 13.40 16.57 -12.97
N VAL A 6 12.83 15.54 -13.59
CA VAL A 6 13.43 14.22 -13.76
C VAL A 6 13.55 13.85 -15.22
N THR A 7 14.59 13.06 -15.51
CA THR A 7 14.82 12.46 -16.82
C THR A 7 14.36 11.01 -16.85
N VAL A 8 14.17 10.49 -18.06
CA VAL A 8 13.86 9.06 -18.29
C VAL A 8 14.86 8.13 -17.60
N GLN A 9 16.15 8.48 -17.59
CA GLN A 9 17.19 7.64 -16.98
C GLN A 9 17.07 7.58 -15.46
N GLU A 10 16.66 8.67 -14.83
CA GLU A 10 16.52 8.74 -13.38
C GLU A 10 15.29 8.00 -12.87
N CYS A 11 14.27 7.85 -13.72
CA CYS A 11 13.08 7.06 -13.42
C CYS A 11 13.22 5.57 -13.80
N MET A 12 14.36 5.13 -14.33
CA MET A 12 14.56 3.69 -14.61
C MET A 12 14.85 2.94 -13.31
N GLY A 13 14.10 1.89 -13.04
CA GLY A 13 14.33 1.02 -11.87
C GLY A 13 13.91 1.60 -10.52
N ILE A 14 13.27 2.77 -10.50
CA ILE A 14 12.56 3.22 -9.29
C ILE A 14 11.31 2.37 -9.06
N PRO A 15 10.83 2.20 -7.81
CA PRO A 15 9.63 1.43 -7.53
C PRO A 15 8.47 1.84 -8.43
N GLY A 16 7.74 0.88 -9.00
CA GLY A 16 6.60 1.15 -9.90
C GLY A 16 6.96 1.62 -11.32
N PHE A 17 8.23 1.76 -11.67
CA PHE A 17 8.68 2.11 -13.02
C PHE A 17 9.37 0.95 -13.74
N PRO A 18 9.24 0.86 -15.09
CA PRO A 18 9.97 -0.12 -15.88
C PRO A 18 11.50 0.07 -15.84
N ASN A 19 12.22 -0.97 -16.28
CA ASN A 19 13.69 -0.95 -16.35
C ASN A 19 14.25 -0.56 -17.72
N THR A 20 13.40 -0.15 -18.68
CA THR A 20 13.85 0.22 -20.03
C THR A 20 13.45 1.65 -20.36
N ALA A 21 14.36 2.41 -20.98
CA ALA A 21 14.14 3.81 -21.32
C ALA A 21 12.88 4.04 -22.20
N PRO A 22 12.54 3.20 -23.20
CA PRO A 22 11.31 3.37 -23.97
C PRO A 22 10.04 3.22 -23.11
N ALA A 23 10.01 2.24 -22.20
CA ALA A 23 8.85 1.98 -21.35
C ALA A 23 8.69 3.07 -20.27
N VAL A 24 9.79 3.52 -19.67
CA VAL A 24 9.79 4.65 -18.73
C VAL A 24 9.34 5.93 -19.43
N ARG A 25 9.84 6.21 -20.63
CA ARG A 25 9.38 7.37 -21.40
C ARG A 25 7.88 7.31 -21.65
N LYS A 26 7.36 6.17 -22.11
CA LYS A 26 5.91 5.99 -22.33
C LYS A 26 5.13 6.29 -21.05
N ARG A 27 5.56 5.74 -19.91
CA ARG A 27 4.95 5.99 -18.61
C ARG A 27 4.95 7.47 -18.22
N LEU A 28 6.04 8.17 -18.45
CA LEU A 28 6.14 9.61 -18.17
C LEU A 28 5.28 10.45 -19.11
N GLU A 29 5.15 10.08 -20.40
CA GLU A 29 4.20 10.73 -21.32
C GLU A 29 2.76 10.49 -20.88
N ASP A 30 2.41 9.27 -20.46
CA ASP A 30 1.06 8.93 -19.97
C ASP A 30 0.71 9.77 -18.73
N LEU A 31 1.65 9.96 -17.80
CA LEU A 31 1.48 10.79 -16.59
C LEU A 31 1.44 12.30 -16.90
N ALA A 32 2.17 12.74 -17.92
CA ALA A 32 2.19 14.14 -18.37
C ALA A 32 0.96 14.51 -19.22
N SER A 33 0.25 13.51 -19.74
CA SER A 33 -0.86 13.70 -20.67
C SER A 33 -1.96 14.56 -20.05
N GLY A 34 -2.30 15.66 -20.72
CA GLY A 34 -3.32 16.60 -20.25
C GLY A 34 -2.85 17.60 -19.18
N ILE A 35 -1.56 17.59 -18.79
CA ILE A 35 -1.00 18.54 -17.83
C ILE A 35 -0.04 19.50 -18.55
N GLU A 36 -0.47 20.74 -18.77
CA GLU A 36 0.38 21.75 -19.40
C GLU A 36 1.60 22.09 -18.55
N GLY A 37 2.74 22.33 -19.20
CA GLY A 37 4.00 22.66 -18.52
C GLY A 37 4.67 21.50 -17.76
N SER A 38 4.11 20.30 -17.80
CA SER A 38 4.67 19.12 -17.12
C SER A 38 5.88 18.49 -17.82
N LYS A 39 6.13 18.85 -19.08
CA LYS A 39 7.24 18.35 -19.90
C LYS A 39 7.99 19.54 -20.52
N ARG A 40 9.32 19.48 -20.46
CA ARG A 40 10.19 20.48 -21.09
C ARG A 40 11.39 19.84 -21.76
N LYS A 41 11.99 20.56 -22.70
CA LYS A 41 13.30 20.17 -23.25
C LYS A 41 14.39 20.58 -22.25
N LYS A 42 15.32 19.66 -21.98
CA LYS A 42 16.47 19.95 -21.14
C LYS A 42 17.37 21.01 -21.82
N PRO A 43 17.72 22.12 -21.14
CA PRO A 43 18.65 23.11 -21.69
C PRO A 43 19.98 22.46 -22.08
N GLY A 44 20.48 22.76 -23.29
CA GLY A 44 21.75 22.21 -23.78
C GLY A 44 21.73 20.73 -24.19
N SER A 45 20.58 20.07 -24.21
CA SER A 45 20.46 18.66 -24.62
C SER A 45 19.26 18.40 -25.53
N LYS A 46 19.27 17.25 -26.23
CA LYS A 46 18.11 16.71 -26.96
C LYS A 46 17.15 15.95 -26.04
N ALA A 47 17.49 15.77 -24.77
CA ALA A 47 16.66 15.06 -23.80
C ALA A 47 15.45 15.89 -23.34
N PHE A 48 14.38 15.20 -22.98
CA PHE A 48 13.22 15.78 -22.29
C PHE A 48 13.31 15.52 -20.79
N GLU A 49 12.80 16.48 -20.03
CA GLU A 49 12.59 16.42 -18.58
C GLU A 49 11.11 16.54 -18.27
N TYR A 50 10.70 15.90 -17.20
CA TYR A 50 9.32 15.86 -16.71
C TYR A 50 9.27 16.39 -15.29
N SER A 51 8.21 17.12 -14.94
CA SER A 51 8.06 17.65 -13.58
C SER A 51 7.92 16.51 -12.59
N THR A 52 8.62 16.54 -11.46
CA THR A 52 8.45 15.52 -10.40
C THR A 52 7.04 15.50 -9.82
N LYS A 53 6.26 16.59 -9.98
CA LYS A 53 4.87 16.69 -9.53
C LYS A 53 3.92 15.72 -10.25
N ILE A 54 4.24 15.28 -11.46
CA ILE A 54 3.41 14.28 -12.18
C ILE A 54 3.68 12.85 -11.72
N LEU A 55 4.76 12.64 -10.96
CA LEU A 55 5.09 11.31 -10.46
C LEU A 55 4.15 10.95 -9.29
N PRO A 56 3.77 9.68 -9.16
CA PRO A 56 3.14 9.16 -7.95
C PRO A 56 3.96 9.50 -6.69
N ARG A 57 3.32 9.63 -5.52
CA ARG A 57 4.02 10.05 -4.28
C ARG A 57 5.14 9.08 -3.90
N TYR A 58 4.94 7.77 -4.06
CA TYR A 58 6.01 6.78 -3.86
C TYR A 58 7.25 7.06 -4.73
N ALA A 59 7.05 7.46 -5.99
CA ALA A 59 8.15 7.75 -6.92
C ALA A 59 8.79 9.12 -6.62
N ARG A 60 8.02 10.08 -6.08
CA ARG A 60 8.55 11.37 -5.63
C ARG A 60 9.49 11.23 -4.44
N SER A 61 9.23 10.29 -3.53
CA SER A 61 10.06 10.06 -2.35
C SER A 61 11.53 9.77 -2.70
N VAL A 62 11.78 9.09 -3.83
CA VAL A 62 13.13 8.81 -4.36
C VAL A 62 13.89 10.09 -4.71
N PHE A 63 13.18 11.17 -5.04
CA PHE A 63 13.74 12.45 -5.47
C PHE A 63 13.61 13.55 -4.41
N ASP A 64 13.04 13.22 -3.25
CA ASP A 64 12.89 14.11 -2.11
C ASP A 64 13.93 13.75 -1.04
N ASN A 65 15.06 14.44 -1.03
CA ASN A 65 16.15 14.24 -0.06
C ASN A 65 15.81 14.77 1.35
N SER A 66 14.54 14.93 1.70
CA SER A 66 14.10 15.63 2.93
C SER A 66 13.56 14.70 4.01
N LEU A 67 13.69 13.39 3.86
CA LEU A 67 13.16 12.42 4.83
C LEU A 67 14.24 11.97 5.81
N GLU A 68 14.40 12.74 6.89
CA GLU A 68 14.40 12.10 8.21
C GLU A 68 12.96 11.60 8.40
N VAL A 69 12.73 10.30 8.18
CA VAL A 69 11.44 9.70 8.47
C VAL A 69 11.39 9.52 9.99
N ASP A 70 10.61 10.36 10.67
CA ASP A 70 10.14 10.02 12.01
C ASP A 70 9.18 8.83 11.86
N GLU A 71 9.64 7.64 12.27
CA GLU A 71 9.02 6.34 12.04
C GLU A 71 7.62 6.19 12.69
N ASN A 72 7.16 7.20 13.46
CA ASN A 72 5.97 7.06 14.30
C ASN A 72 4.74 7.89 13.90
N ASP A 73 4.78 8.74 12.86
CA ASP A 73 3.60 9.59 12.54
C ASP A 73 3.37 9.88 11.04
N ALA A 74 4.01 9.14 10.12
CA ALA A 74 3.69 9.20 8.69
C ALA A 74 2.38 8.46 8.37
N SER A 75 1.28 8.97 8.94
CA SER A 75 -0.15 8.82 8.60
C SER A 75 -0.54 7.56 7.81
N ASP A 76 -1.22 6.64 8.48
CA ASP A 76 -1.88 5.43 7.92
C ASP A 76 -2.66 5.72 6.61
N ASP A 77 -3.21 6.93 6.45
CA ASP A 77 -3.90 7.35 5.22
C ASP A 77 -2.97 7.47 3.99
N ILE A 78 -1.71 7.85 4.20
CA ILE A 78 -0.71 7.95 3.12
C ILE A 78 -0.34 6.55 2.62
N TYR A 79 -0.10 5.61 3.54
CA TYR A 79 0.20 4.22 3.19
C TYR A 79 -0.99 3.54 2.50
N ARG A 80 -2.22 3.78 3.00
CA ARG A 80 -3.46 3.30 2.36
C ARG A 80 -3.65 3.83 0.94
N THR A 81 -3.29 5.09 0.70
CA THR A 81 -3.38 5.70 -0.64
C THR A 81 -2.44 5.01 -1.63
N ASP A 82 -1.19 4.74 -1.23
CA ASP A 82 -0.22 4.03 -2.06
C ASP A 82 -0.68 2.59 -2.37
N LEU A 83 -1.21 1.87 -1.38
CA LEU A 83 -1.77 0.52 -1.58
C LEU A 83 -2.92 0.50 -2.59
N LEU A 84 -3.81 1.49 -2.55
CA LEU A 84 -4.91 1.62 -3.50
C LEU A 84 -4.40 1.90 -4.91
N GLU A 85 -3.40 2.77 -5.07
CA GLU A 85 -2.78 3.05 -6.37
C GLU A 85 -2.13 1.78 -6.97
N PHE A 86 -1.42 1.00 -6.15
CA PHE A 86 -0.85 -0.28 -6.58
C PHE A 86 -1.93 -1.29 -6.96
N TRP A 87 -3.01 -1.39 -6.19
CA TRP A 87 -4.15 -2.23 -6.53
C TRP A 87 -4.78 -1.86 -7.88
N ILE A 88 -5.02 -0.57 -8.11
CA ILE A 88 -5.57 -0.05 -9.38
C ILE A 88 -4.64 -0.41 -10.54
N MET A 89 -3.32 -0.28 -10.35
CA MET A 89 -2.34 -0.65 -11.35
C MET A 89 -2.40 -2.14 -11.69
N ILE A 90 -2.39 -3.02 -10.68
CA ILE A 90 -2.45 -4.48 -10.86
C ILE A 90 -3.76 -4.87 -11.56
N PHE A 91 -4.89 -4.31 -11.12
CA PHE A 91 -6.19 -4.60 -11.70
C PHE A 91 -6.26 -4.20 -13.19
N LYS A 92 -5.63 -3.07 -13.57
CA LYS A 92 -5.54 -2.63 -14.97
C LYS A 92 -4.66 -3.52 -15.86
N LEU A 93 -3.75 -4.31 -15.29
CA LEU A 93 -2.93 -5.27 -16.03
C LEU A 93 -3.67 -6.58 -16.35
N LEU A 94 -4.79 -6.86 -15.66
CA LEU A 94 -5.65 -8.00 -15.95
C LEU A 94 -6.39 -7.81 -17.29
N THR A 95 -6.70 -8.91 -17.96
CA THR A 95 -7.56 -8.86 -19.16
C THR A 95 -8.97 -8.37 -18.80
N PRO A 96 -9.75 -7.80 -19.75
CA PRO A 96 -11.12 -7.36 -19.48
C PRO A 96 -12.02 -8.47 -18.90
N ARG A 97 -11.79 -9.72 -19.34
CA ARG A 97 -12.48 -10.89 -18.82
C ARG A 97 -12.12 -11.13 -17.35
N GLN A 98 -10.82 -11.15 -17.03
CA GLN A 98 -10.34 -11.35 -15.66
C GLN A 98 -10.80 -10.22 -14.72
N GLN A 99 -10.82 -8.97 -15.17
CA GLN A 99 -11.36 -7.85 -14.39
C GLN A 99 -12.83 -8.10 -14.01
N LYS A 100 -13.66 -8.49 -14.99
CA LYS A 100 -15.07 -8.81 -14.75
C LYS A 100 -15.24 -9.97 -13.77
N GLU A 101 -14.45 -11.02 -13.94
CA GLU A 101 -14.47 -12.19 -13.04
C GLU A 101 -14.03 -11.80 -11.62
N CYS A 102 -12.98 -10.99 -11.46
CA CYS A 102 -12.54 -10.47 -10.16
C CYS A 102 -13.64 -9.66 -9.45
N ILE A 103 -14.33 -8.77 -10.18
CA ILE A 103 -15.42 -7.96 -9.61
C ILE A 103 -16.59 -8.84 -9.18
N GLU A 104 -17.01 -9.80 -10.01
CA GLU A 104 -18.11 -10.70 -9.67
C GLU A 104 -17.74 -11.66 -8.52
N LEU A 105 -16.51 -12.16 -8.48
CA LEU A 105 -16.03 -12.97 -7.35
C LEU A 105 -16.03 -12.16 -6.05
N PHE A 106 -15.52 -10.94 -6.09
CA PHE A 106 -15.48 -10.07 -4.92
C PHE A 106 -16.89 -9.69 -4.44
N LYS A 107 -17.80 -9.31 -5.35
CA LYS A 107 -19.20 -8.98 -5.00
C LYS A 107 -19.92 -10.14 -4.34
N ASN A 108 -19.70 -11.37 -4.82
CA ASN A 108 -20.46 -12.54 -4.37
C ASN A 108 -19.86 -13.23 -3.15
N ARG A 109 -18.53 -13.15 -2.96
CA ARG A 109 -17.83 -13.95 -1.95
C ARG A 109 -16.81 -13.17 -1.12
N GLY A 110 -16.64 -11.87 -1.37
CA GLY A 110 -15.71 -11.01 -0.65
C GLY A 110 -14.24 -11.28 -0.97
N ILE A 111 -13.35 -10.71 -0.14
CA ILE A 111 -11.90 -10.75 -0.35
C ILE A 111 -11.31 -12.17 -0.30
N GLN A 112 -11.91 -13.08 0.48
CA GLN A 112 -11.48 -14.48 0.59
C GLN A 112 -11.49 -15.22 -0.76
N ALA A 113 -12.42 -14.89 -1.65
CA ALA A 113 -12.50 -15.53 -2.96
C ALA A 113 -11.53 -14.93 -3.97
N LEU A 114 -11.11 -13.69 -3.73
CA LEU A 114 -10.19 -12.97 -4.60
C LEU A 114 -8.72 -13.22 -4.20
N LEU A 115 -8.43 -13.22 -2.90
CA LEU A 115 -7.09 -13.34 -2.31
C LEU A 115 -7.12 -14.21 -1.04
N PRO A 116 -7.39 -15.52 -1.16
CA PRO A 116 -7.57 -16.42 -0.02
C PRO A 116 -6.35 -16.50 0.90
N ALA A 117 -5.14 -16.32 0.35
CA ALA A 117 -3.89 -16.37 1.12
C ALA A 117 -3.78 -15.28 2.19
N ILE A 118 -4.44 -14.12 2.02
CA ILE A 118 -4.36 -12.99 2.96
C ILE A 118 -5.07 -13.30 4.28
N LEU A 119 -6.04 -14.22 4.29
CA LEU A 119 -6.80 -14.59 5.48
C LEU A 119 -6.25 -15.83 6.19
N ASN A 120 -5.37 -16.58 5.53
CA ASN A 120 -4.74 -17.79 6.08
C ASN A 120 -3.36 -17.50 6.67
N SER A 121 -2.90 -16.24 6.68
CA SER A 121 -1.74 -15.83 7.44
C SER A 121 -2.08 -15.95 8.93
N ASP A 122 -1.37 -16.84 9.64
CA ASP A 122 -1.51 -17.16 11.07
C ASP A 122 -1.17 -15.98 12.03
N ASP A 123 -1.28 -14.74 11.58
CA ASP A 123 -0.91 -13.53 12.34
C ASP A 123 -2.03 -13.06 13.29
N ASN A 124 -3.17 -13.75 13.34
CA ASN A 124 -4.28 -13.45 14.25
C ASN A 124 -4.24 -14.27 15.55
N LYS A 125 -3.07 -14.38 16.20
CA LYS A 125 -3.00 -14.99 17.55
C LYS A 125 -3.01 -14.01 18.71
N GLU A 126 -2.99 -12.69 18.52
CA GLU A 126 -2.77 -11.78 19.66
C GLU A 126 -3.69 -10.55 19.75
N ILE A 127 -5.02 -10.60 19.51
CA ILE A 127 -5.87 -9.46 19.93
C ILE A 127 -7.32 -9.85 20.32
N PHE A 128 -7.55 -10.93 21.08
CA PHE A 128 -8.87 -11.16 21.71
C PHE A 128 -8.81 -11.73 23.15
N GLU A 129 -7.73 -11.46 23.91
CA GLU A 129 -7.65 -11.81 25.35
C GLU A 129 -7.47 -10.60 26.28
N GLN A 130 -8.00 -9.44 25.90
CA GLN A 130 -8.08 -8.27 26.80
C GLN A 130 -9.46 -7.65 26.80
N CYS A 131 -10.47 -8.44 27.19
CA CYS A 131 -11.74 -7.94 27.70
C CYS A 131 -12.30 -8.97 28.69
N ASP A 132 -11.70 -9.05 29.87
CA ASP A 132 -12.43 -9.26 31.12
C ASP A 132 -11.53 -8.82 32.28
N SER A 133 -11.56 -7.51 32.54
CA SER A 133 -11.01 -6.93 33.76
C SER A 133 -11.98 -7.17 34.90
N ASP A 134 -11.51 -7.94 35.88
CA ASP A 134 -11.78 -7.84 37.32
C ASP A 134 -13.19 -7.44 37.79
N GLY A 135 -13.97 -8.45 38.16
CA GLY A 135 -14.99 -8.37 39.19
C GLY A 135 -14.64 -9.31 40.35
N GLN A 136 -13.77 -8.87 41.25
CA GLN A 136 -13.57 -9.54 42.54
C GLN A 136 -14.88 -9.59 43.32
N VAL A 137 -15.37 -10.80 43.61
CA VAL A 137 -16.17 -11.05 44.81
C VAL A 137 -15.49 -12.18 45.57
N GLN A 138 -14.81 -11.79 46.65
CA GLN A 138 -14.37 -12.69 47.71
C GLN A 138 -15.59 -13.41 48.29
N VAL A 139 -15.55 -14.74 48.35
CA VAL A 139 -16.32 -15.52 49.33
C VAL A 139 -15.39 -16.53 49.99
N ALA A 140 -15.47 -16.56 51.32
CA ALA A 140 -14.55 -17.11 52.31
C ALA A 140 -14.16 -18.60 52.16
N PRO A 141 -13.01 -19.03 52.76
CA PRO A 141 -12.60 -20.41 52.81
C PRO A 141 -13.24 -21.15 54.00
N GLY A 142 -13.65 -22.40 53.77
CA GLY A 142 -13.88 -23.40 54.83
C GLY A 142 -15.29 -23.98 54.86
N LEU A 143 -15.44 -25.25 54.50
CA LEU A 143 -15.42 -26.35 55.47
C LEU A 143 -15.61 -27.69 54.75
N SER A 144 -14.66 -28.59 55.02
CA SER A 144 -14.72 -30.02 54.75
C SER A 144 -15.85 -30.66 55.55
N THR A 145 -16.70 -31.48 54.91
CA THR A 145 -17.20 -32.72 55.53
C THR A 145 -17.46 -33.78 54.46
N HIS A 146 -16.86 -34.94 54.72
CA HIS A 146 -16.97 -36.19 53.98
C HIS A 146 -18.34 -36.84 54.24
N ASN A 147 -19.01 -37.38 53.21
CA ASN A 147 -20.14 -38.28 53.35
C ASN A 147 -19.68 -39.73 53.55
N LYS A 148 -20.12 -40.40 54.63
CA LYS A 148 -20.37 -41.87 54.79
C LYS A 148 -20.78 -42.12 56.26
N ALA A 149 -21.72 -42.96 56.69
CA ALA A 149 -22.71 -43.86 56.11
C ALA A 149 -23.75 -44.16 57.21
N GLY A 150 -24.95 -44.55 56.79
CA GLY A 150 -25.84 -45.47 57.49
C GLY A 150 -26.30 -46.50 56.46
#